data_AF-A0A9F5IJS6-F1
#
_entry.id   AF-A0A9F5IJS6-F1
#
_cell.length_a   1.000
_cell.length_b   1.000
_cell.length_c   1.000
_cell.angle_alpha   90.00
_cell.angle_beta   90.00
_cell.angle_gamma   90.00
#
_symmetry.space_group_name_H-M   'P 1'
#
loop_
_entity.id
_entity.type
_entity.pdbx_description
1 polymer ?
#
loop_
_entity_poly.entity_id
_entity_poly.type
_entity_poly.pdbx_seq_one_letter_code
_entity_poly.pdbx_strand_id
1 'polypeptide(L)'
;MKAGQKTSQEILKNVESSRNVQPHFLEFLLSLGWSVDVGKHPGWTGHVSTSWSINSVCDEEGSEQDEVICSEDMGASIFNGQRKALYYADALTEIAFVVPSPVESLNSLESNVSDQESDSNMDLLPGILKQQALTLELFPNHTDNLSTSQRLSPTSRSKKLPQGRAIPPMGPETKVYVVWVERYDDIENFPLSDLVSETSTGVETTTNSSTSLRSATPEKEVPVIFIHPLNTGLFRVKVQGATGKFNMVIPLVDGMIASRRALGFLVRQTVINICRRKRLESDSYNPPHVRRKQKIADIVNKYRNKQLEPEFYTSLFQEVGLKNCNP
;
A
#
# COMPACT_ATOMS: atom_id res chain seq x y z
N MET A 1 -18.05 -9.75 10.98
CA MET A 1 -18.97 -9.21 12.00
C MET A 1 -19.92 -10.32 12.41
N LYS A 2 -19.76 -10.82 13.64
CA LYS A 2 -20.65 -11.82 14.23
C LYS A 2 -21.95 -11.18 14.68
N ALA A 3 -22.97 -12.01 14.88
CA ALA A 3 -24.28 -11.56 15.28
C ALA A 3 -24.24 -10.76 16.61
N GLY A 4 -24.77 -9.54 16.60
CA GLY A 4 -24.89 -8.64 17.73
C GLY A 4 -23.66 -7.78 18.05
N GLN A 5 -22.54 -7.95 17.34
CA GLN A 5 -21.36 -7.10 17.53
C GLN A 5 -21.64 -5.67 17.10
N LYS A 6 -21.09 -4.67 17.80
CA LYS A 6 -21.29 -3.25 17.48
C LYS A 6 -20.02 -2.41 17.56
N THR A 7 -18.95 -2.93 18.14
CA THR A 7 -17.69 -2.21 18.34
C THR A 7 -16.63 -2.68 17.34
N SER A 8 -15.76 -1.79 16.88
CA SER A 8 -14.67 -2.14 15.95
C SER A 8 -13.76 -3.21 16.55
N GLN A 9 -13.40 -3.06 17.82
CA GLN A 9 -12.50 -3.97 18.55
C GLN A 9 -13.01 -5.42 18.60
N GLU A 10 -14.30 -5.62 18.88
CA GLU A 10 -14.91 -6.97 18.82
C GLU A 10 -14.90 -7.55 17.41
N ILE A 11 -15.13 -6.71 16.40
CA ILE A 11 -15.17 -7.13 15.01
C ILE A 11 -13.78 -7.60 14.55
N LEU A 12 -12.73 -6.85 14.89
CA LEU A 12 -11.36 -7.14 14.48
C LEU A 12 -10.79 -8.37 15.20
N LYS A 13 -11.10 -8.56 16.49
CA LYS A 13 -10.66 -9.76 17.24
C LYS A 13 -11.16 -11.08 16.64
N ASN A 14 -12.24 -11.06 15.87
CA ASN A 14 -12.75 -12.28 15.26
C ASN A 14 -11.72 -12.97 14.36
N VAL A 15 -10.86 -12.22 13.65
CA VAL A 15 -9.94 -12.80 12.66
C VAL A 15 -8.70 -13.45 13.27
N GLU A 16 -8.48 -13.28 14.58
CA GLU A 16 -7.33 -13.84 15.32
C GLU A 16 -7.30 -15.37 15.30
N SER A 17 -8.47 -16.03 15.19
CA SER A 17 -8.56 -17.50 15.11
C SER A 17 -9.58 -17.95 14.08
N SER A 18 -9.25 -19.02 13.33
CA SER A 18 -10.16 -19.60 12.34
C SER A 18 -11.44 -20.14 12.96
N ARG A 19 -11.41 -20.53 14.24
CA ARG A 19 -12.57 -21.02 15.00
C ARG A 19 -13.61 -19.94 15.29
N ASN A 20 -13.19 -18.68 15.29
CA ASN A 20 -14.06 -17.56 15.60
C ASN A 20 -14.91 -17.11 14.42
N VAL A 21 -14.54 -17.52 13.20
CA VAL A 21 -15.17 -17.14 11.93
C VAL A 21 -15.83 -18.33 11.24
N GLN A 22 -16.77 -18.05 10.33
CA GLN A 22 -17.41 -19.08 9.54
C GLN A 22 -16.45 -19.68 8.49
N PRO A 23 -16.54 -20.99 8.18
CA PRO A 23 -15.70 -21.60 7.14
C PRO A 23 -15.85 -20.93 5.76
N HIS A 24 -17.08 -20.52 5.40
CA HIS A 24 -17.33 -19.83 4.13
C HIS A 24 -16.70 -18.44 4.04
N PHE A 25 -16.41 -17.79 5.18
CA PHE A 25 -15.68 -16.53 5.19
C PHE A 25 -14.23 -16.75 4.72
N LEU A 26 -13.56 -17.78 5.22
CA LEU A 26 -12.18 -18.11 4.82
C LEU A 26 -12.10 -18.54 3.36
N GLU A 27 -13.05 -19.35 2.91
CA GLU A 27 -13.18 -19.75 1.50
C GLU A 27 -13.38 -18.53 0.59
N PHE A 28 -14.28 -17.62 0.98
CA PHE A 28 -14.49 -16.37 0.26
C PHE A 28 -13.21 -15.52 0.25
N LEU A 29 -12.52 -15.40 1.37
CA LEU A 29 -11.30 -14.62 1.51
C LEU A 29 -10.22 -15.13 0.55
N LEU A 30 -9.97 -16.44 0.52
CA LEU A 30 -9.03 -17.06 -0.41
C LEU A 30 -9.49 -16.97 -1.87
N SER A 31 -10.80 -16.85 -2.10
CA SER A 31 -11.33 -16.63 -3.45
C SER A 31 -11.03 -15.23 -3.99
N LEU A 32 -10.56 -14.27 -3.17
CA LEU A 32 -10.29 -12.88 -3.58
C LEU A 32 -8.97 -12.70 -4.32
N GLY A 33 -7.96 -13.55 -4.12
CA GLY A 33 -6.66 -13.38 -4.76
C GLY A 33 -5.64 -14.41 -4.30
N TRP A 34 -4.39 -14.25 -4.74
CA TRP A 34 -3.26 -15.08 -4.33
C TRP A 34 -2.71 -14.60 -2.99
N SER A 35 -2.43 -15.53 -2.08
CA SER A 35 -1.67 -15.22 -0.87
C SER A 35 -0.22 -14.89 -1.23
N VAL A 36 0.26 -13.71 -0.85
CA VAL A 36 1.65 -13.27 -1.08
C VAL A 36 2.34 -12.85 0.21
N ASP A 37 3.64 -13.11 0.30
CA ASP A 37 4.48 -12.66 1.42
C ASP A 37 4.89 -11.20 1.21
N VAL A 38 4.60 -10.35 2.20
CA VAL A 38 4.80 -8.90 2.09
C VAL A 38 6.27 -8.55 1.88
N GLY A 39 7.20 -9.20 2.60
CA GLY A 39 8.64 -8.92 2.49
C GLY A 39 9.27 -9.27 1.14
N LYS A 40 8.66 -10.20 0.38
CA LYS A 40 9.14 -10.66 -0.92
C LYS A 40 8.38 -10.04 -2.10
N HIS A 41 7.22 -9.44 -1.84
CA HIS A 41 6.32 -8.97 -2.89
C HIS A 41 6.75 -7.59 -3.43
N PRO A 42 6.97 -7.42 -4.74
CA PRO A 42 7.43 -6.15 -5.32
C PRO A 42 6.32 -5.12 -5.56
N GLY A 43 5.06 -5.51 -5.37
CA GLY A 43 3.89 -4.67 -5.66
C GLY A 43 3.35 -3.92 -4.44
N TRP A 44 2.11 -3.47 -4.57
CA TRP A 44 1.34 -2.87 -3.47
C TRP A 44 0.87 -3.94 -2.49
N THR A 45 1.22 -3.80 -1.21
CA THR A 45 0.89 -4.76 -0.13
C THR A 45 -0.18 -4.25 0.83
N GLY A 46 -0.78 -3.09 0.52
CA GLY A 46 -1.85 -2.48 1.33
C GLY A 46 -1.40 -1.29 2.19
N HIS A 47 -0.09 -1.11 2.37
CA HIS A 47 0.47 0.04 3.08
C HIS A 47 1.74 0.58 2.42
N VAL A 48 1.94 1.90 2.40
CA VAL A 48 3.09 2.54 1.74
C VAL A 48 4.43 2.07 2.30
N SER A 49 4.52 1.91 3.62
CA SER A 49 5.77 1.49 4.27
C SER A 49 6.22 0.08 3.89
N THR A 50 5.28 -0.81 3.55
CA THR A 50 5.53 -2.22 3.26
C THR A 50 5.44 -2.56 1.77
N SER A 51 5.13 -1.59 0.92
CA SER A 51 4.97 -1.80 -0.53
C SER A 51 6.26 -1.56 -1.31
N TRP A 52 6.33 -2.09 -2.53
CA TRP A 52 7.40 -1.85 -3.53
C TRP A 52 8.83 -2.18 -3.07
N SER A 53 8.99 -3.05 -2.07
CA SER A 53 10.30 -3.48 -1.59
C SER A 53 10.96 -4.38 -2.64
N ILE A 54 11.64 -3.75 -3.58
CA ILE A 54 12.50 -4.42 -4.56
C ILE A 54 13.85 -4.63 -3.86
N ASN A 55 14.31 -5.88 -3.78
CA ASN A 55 15.64 -6.27 -3.28
C ASN A 55 15.93 -5.94 -1.80
N SER A 56 15.11 -6.48 -0.89
CA SER A 56 15.52 -6.71 0.52
C SER A 56 16.07 -8.13 0.70
N VAL A 57 16.75 -8.67 -0.30
CA VAL A 57 17.53 -9.90 -0.13
C VAL A 57 18.94 -9.42 0.18
N CYS A 58 19.26 -9.30 1.46
CA CYS A 58 20.62 -9.60 1.87
C CYS A 58 20.81 -11.10 1.63
N ASP A 59 21.93 -11.46 1.04
CA ASP A 59 22.37 -12.84 0.89
C ASP A 59 22.37 -13.56 2.24
N GLU A 60 21.28 -14.26 2.55
CA GLU A 60 21.35 -15.44 3.41
C GLU A 60 20.92 -16.63 2.55
N GLU A 61 21.89 -17.18 1.82
CA GLU A 61 21.91 -18.61 1.52
C GLU A 61 21.95 -19.36 2.86
N GLY A 62 20.78 -19.53 3.47
CA GLY A 62 20.63 -20.09 4.81
C GLY A 62 19.26 -20.71 4.95
N SER A 63 19.18 -22.00 4.58
CA SER A 63 18.01 -22.88 4.70
C SER A 63 16.72 -22.37 4.06
N GLU A 64 16.36 -22.96 2.91
CA GLU A 64 14.97 -23.28 2.61
C GLU A 64 14.44 -24.25 3.67
N GLN A 65 14.31 -23.76 4.91
CA GLN A 65 13.34 -24.33 5.78
C GLN A 65 12.04 -23.74 5.25
N ASP A 66 11.26 -24.59 4.56
CA ASP A 66 9.82 -24.56 4.67
C ASP A 66 9.52 -24.49 6.18
N GLU A 67 9.61 -23.30 6.76
CA GLU A 67 8.95 -22.98 8.01
C GLU A 67 7.46 -22.94 7.66
N VAL A 68 6.93 -24.15 7.51
CA VAL A 68 5.64 -24.51 8.03
C VAL A 68 5.64 -24.07 9.49
N ILE A 69 5.37 -22.78 9.74
CA ILE A 69 4.86 -22.31 11.02
C ILE A 69 3.44 -22.88 11.11
N CYS A 70 3.34 -24.20 11.27
CA CYS A 70 2.18 -24.88 11.82
C CYS A 70 2.31 -24.79 13.34
N SER A 71 2.11 -23.61 13.89
CA SER A 71 2.01 -23.43 15.34
C SER A 71 1.45 -22.06 15.66
N GLU A 72 0.22 -21.79 15.20
CA GLU A 72 -0.80 -20.98 15.86
C GLU A 72 -1.97 -20.87 14.89
N ASP A 73 -3.18 -21.09 15.37
CA ASP A 73 -4.41 -20.90 14.59
C ASP A 73 -4.61 -19.40 14.35
N MET A 74 -3.76 -18.78 13.53
CA MET A 74 -3.74 -17.33 13.28
C MET A 74 -4.84 -16.87 12.30
N GLY A 75 -5.85 -17.73 12.10
CA GLY A 75 -7.07 -17.43 11.36
C GLY A 75 -6.84 -16.66 10.06
N ALA A 76 -7.56 -15.55 9.93
CA ALA A 76 -7.45 -14.63 8.80
C ALA A 76 -6.54 -13.42 9.11
N SER A 77 -6.08 -13.25 10.34
CA SER A 77 -5.23 -12.12 10.75
C SER A 77 -3.84 -12.14 10.09
N ILE A 78 -3.40 -13.30 9.57
CA ILE A 78 -2.17 -13.41 8.78
C ILE A 78 -2.17 -12.48 7.54
N PHE A 79 -3.34 -12.13 7.00
CA PHE A 79 -3.49 -11.26 5.84
C PHE A 79 -3.55 -9.76 6.20
N ASN A 80 -2.93 -9.35 7.31
CA ASN A 80 -2.94 -7.98 7.83
C ASN A 80 -2.03 -6.98 7.08
N GLY A 81 -1.36 -7.38 5.99
CA GLY A 81 -0.47 -6.50 5.23
C GLY A 81 0.91 -6.27 5.87
N GLN A 82 1.20 -6.95 6.99
CA GLN A 82 2.55 -7.03 7.58
C GLN A 82 3.24 -8.34 7.23
N ARG A 83 2.55 -9.48 7.39
CA ARG A 83 3.07 -10.81 7.04
C ARG A 83 2.67 -11.20 5.63
N LYS A 84 1.37 -11.31 5.40
CA LYS A 84 0.79 -11.65 4.09
C LYS A 84 -0.27 -10.65 3.67
N ALA A 85 -0.55 -10.63 2.38
CA ALA A 85 -1.70 -9.96 1.78
C ALA A 85 -2.33 -10.86 0.71
N LEU A 86 -3.57 -10.58 0.34
CA LEU A 86 -4.24 -11.24 -0.79
C LEU A 86 -4.14 -10.34 -2.00
N TYR A 87 -3.38 -10.78 -3.00
CA TYR A 87 -3.02 -9.98 -4.15
C TYR A 87 -3.71 -10.49 -5.41
N TYR A 88 -4.17 -9.58 -6.25
CA TYR A 88 -4.66 -9.87 -7.59
C TYR A 88 -4.13 -8.83 -8.56
N ALA A 89 -3.72 -9.30 -9.74
CA ALA A 89 -3.29 -8.42 -10.81
C ALA A 89 -3.70 -8.98 -12.18
N ASP A 90 -3.90 -8.07 -13.12
CA ASP A 90 -4.01 -8.33 -14.55
C ASP A 90 -3.08 -7.38 -15.32
N ALA A 91 -3.20 -7.34 -16.65
CA ALA A 91 -2.32 -6.51 -17.50
C ALA A 91 -2.39 -5.00 -17.20
N LEU A 92 -3.44 -4.51 -16.52
CA LEU A 92 -3.70 -3.07 -16.36
C LEU A 92 -4.07 -2.67 -14.91
N THR A 93 -4.27 -3.63 -14.02
CA THR A 93 -4.70 -3.39 -12.64
C THR A 93 -4.02 -4.29 -11.65
N GLU A 94 -3.78 -3.72 -10.48
CA GLU A 94 -3.30 -4.42 -9.29
C GLU A 94 -4.20 -4.04 -8.13
N ILE A 95 -4.47 -5.00 -7.25
CA ILE A 95 -5.25 -4.81 -6.03
C ILE A 95 -4.70 -5.72 -4.94
N ALA A 96 -4.59 -5.17 -3.74
CA ALA A 96 -4.30 -5.92 -2.52
C ALA A 96 -5.50 -5.83 -1.58
N PHE A 97 -5.93 -6.96 -1.06
CA PHE A 97 -6.88 -7.08 0.03
C PHE A 97 -6.11 -7.35 1.32
N VAL A 98 -6.38 -6.51 2.31
CA VAL A 98 -5.84 -6.62 3.66
C VAL A 98 -6.99 -6.93 4.60
N VAL A 99 -6.76 -7.85 5.54
CA VAL A 99 -7.69 -8.17 6.62
C VAL A 99 -7.23 -7.41 7.86
N PRO A 100 -7.96 -6.36 8.28
CA PRO A 100 -7.61 -5.64 9.48
C PRO A 100 -7.65 -6.59 10.69
N SER A 101 -6.61 -6.53 11.52
CA SER A 101 -6.53 -7.22 12.80
C SER A 101 -6.28 -6.20 13.90
N PRO A 102 -6.58 -6.49 15.17
CA PRO A 102 -6.14 -5.67 16.27
C PRO A 102 -4.63 -5.49 16.14
N VAL A 103 -4.18 -4.23 16.14
CA VAL A 103 -2.76 -3.92 16.03
C VAL A 103 -2.12 -4.41 17.32
N GLU A 104 -1.42 -5.54 17.28
CA GLU A 104 -0.40 -5.81 18.28
C GLU A 104 0.63 -4.69 18.12
N SER A 105 0.50 -3.69 18.98
CA SER A 105 1.59 -2.74 19.17
C SER A 105 2.76 -3.57 19.65
N LEU A 106 3.68 -3.90 18.76
CA LEU A 106 5.03 -4.37 19.05
C LEU A 106 5.74 -3.29 19.88
N ASN A 107 5.35 -3.19 21.14
CA ASN A 107 5.95 -2.39 22.20
C ASN A 107 6.37 -3.32 23.37
N SER A 108 6.40 -4.64 23.18
CA SER A 108 6.69 -5.63 24.22
C SER A 108 8.02 -6.38 24.04
N LEU A 109 8.95 -5.85 23.24
CA LEU A 109 10.36 -6.23 23.25
C LEU A 109 11.26 -4.99 23.42
N GLU A 110 10.96 -4.15 24.41
CA GLU A 110 12.04 -3.43 25.11
C GLU A 110 12.26 -4.16 26.42
N SER A 111 13.17 -5.13 26.38
CA SER A 111 13.73 -5.73 27.59
C SER A 111 14.40 -4.63 28.40
N ASN A 112 13.89 -4.42 29.60
CA ASN A 112 14.50 -3.70 30.70
C ASN A 112 16.04 -3.86 30.70
N VAL A 113 16.75 -2.81 30.32
CA VAL A 113 18.12 -2.60 30.77
C VAL A 113 18.19 -1.17 31.29
N SER A 114 18.37 -1.12 32.61
CA SER A 114 18.52 0.05 33.46
C SER A 114 19.51 1.09 32.95
N ASP A 115 19.20 2.35 33.25
CA ASP A 115 20.08 3.52 33.17
C ASP A 115 21.51 3.21 33.63
N GLN A 116 22.49 3.40 32.74
CA GLN A 116 23.84 3.81 33.10
C GLN A 116 24.44 4.66 31.98
N GLU A 117 24.66 5.94 32.30
CA GLU A 117 25.49 6.86 31.54
C GLU A 117 26.90 6.26 31.36
N SER A 118 27.34 6.12 30.12
CA SER A 118 28.77 6.01 29.81
C SER A 118 29.05 6.58 28.42
N ASP A 119 29.68 7.76 28.42
CA ASP A 119 30.40 8.31 27.29
C ASP A 119 31.44 7.29 26.82
N SER A 120 31.31 6.79 25.58
CA SER A 120 32.45 6.29 24.84
C SER A 120 32.24 6.45 23.34
N ASN A 121 33.05 7.35 22.77
CA ASN A 121 33.41 7.36 21.37
C ASN A 121 33.96 5.99 20.99
N MET A 122 33.32 5.32 20.02
CA MET A 122 34.02 4.45 19.07
C MET A 122 33.36 4.63 17.71
N ASP A 123 34.04 5.40 16.85
CA ASP A 123 34.01 5.22 15.42
C ASP A 123 34.24 3.74 15.10
N LEU A 124 33.41 3.13 14.25
CA LEU A 124 33.84 2.21 13.20
C LEU A 124 32.66 1.85 12.25
N LEU A 125 32.86 2.30 11.00
CA LEU A 125 32.32 1.85 9.71
C LEU A 125 31.04 2.49 9.10
N PRO A 126 31.17 3.12 7.90
CA PRO A 126 30.09 3.73 7.14
C PRO A 126 29.50 2.74 6.12
N GLY A 127 28.20 2.46 6.20
CA GLY A 127 27.57 1.47 5.32
C GLY A 127 26.09 1.70 5.04
N ILE A 128 25.62 2.94 5.08
CA ILE A 128 24.28 3.28 4.59
C ILE A 128 24.49 4.08 3.31
N LEU A 129 24.59 3.38 2.19
CA LEU A 129 24.46 3.99 0.89
C LEU A 129 23.08 4.64 0.82
N LYS A 130 23.06 5.97 0.95
CA LYS A 130 22.08 6.83 0.26
C LYS A 130 21.88 6.23 -1.13
N GLN A 131 20.73 5.62 -1.38
CA GLN A 131 20.32 5.36 -2.77
C GLN A 131 20.37 6.70 -3.48
N GLN A 132 21.32 6.85 -4.40
CA GLN A 132 21.33 7.98 -5.31
C GLN A 132 20.01 7.95 -6.06
N ALA A 133 19.31 9.09 -6.13
CA ALA A 133 18.22 9.24 -7.08
C ALA A 133 18.76 8.82 -8.45
N LEU A 134 18.09 7.88 -9.12
CA LEU A 134 18.47 7.44 -10.47
C LEU A 134 18.20 8.59 -11.44
N THR A 135 19.06 9.59 -11.43
CA THR A 135 19.18 10.59 -12.48
C THR A 135 20.00 9.98 -13.61
N LEU A 136 19.44 9.98 -14.82
CA LEU A 136 20.16 9.66 -16.04
C LEU A 136 21.12 10.83 -16.33
N GLU A 137 22.16 10.99 -15.52
CA GLU A 137 23.24 11.95 -15.76
C GLU A 137 24.12 11.33 -16.86
N LEU A 138 23.95 11.79 -18.10
CA LEU A 138 24.75 11.32 -19.23
C LEU A 138 26.20 11.82 -19.17
N PHE A 139 26.51 12.81 -18.32
CA PHE A 139 27.85 13.37 -18.11
C PHE A 139 28.02 13.89 -16.68
N PRO A 140 29.19 13.71 -16.02
CA PRO A 140 29.48 14.36 -14.74
C PRO A 140 29.70 15.86 -14.95
N ASN A 141 28.73 16.70 -14.59
CA ASN A 141 28.96 18.14 -14.52
C ASN A 141 29.71 18.47 -13.22
N HIS A 142 31.02 18.72 -13.33
CA HIS A 142 31.81 19.31 -12.26
C HIS A 142 31.42 20.79 -12.06
N THR A 143 30.42 21.02 -11.22
CA THR A 143 30.24 22.32 -10.55
C THR A 143 29.99 22.05 -9.06
N ASP A 144 31.08 22.04 -8.30
CA ASP A 144 31.06 21.98 -6.85
C ASP A 144 30.41 23.24 -6.25
N ASN A 145 29.59 23.00 -5.21
CA ASN A 145 29.24 23.90 -4.11
C ASN A 145 28.73 25.31 -4.43
N LEU A 146 27.45 25.56 -4.11
CA LEU A 146 27.03 26.75 -3.36
C LEU A 146 25.69 26.51 -2.63
N SER A 147 25.84 26.23 -1.33
CA SER A 147 24.97 26.61 -0.20
C SER A 147 23.45 26.37 -0.27
N THR A 148 22.95 25.53 0.64
CA THR A 148 21.61 25.73 1.22
C THR A 148 21.71 25.69 2.75
N SER A 149 21.53 26.85 3.36
CA SER A 149 21.53 27.05 4.81
C SER A 149 20.43 26.23 5.48
N GLN A 150 20.81 25.29 6.35
CA GLN A 150 19.90 24.59 7.25
C GLN A 150 19.43 25.57 8.34
N ARG A 151 18.14 25.89 8.35
CA ARG A 151 17.47 26.50 9.52
C ARG A 151 16.86 25.37 10.35
N LEU A 152 17.57 24.95 11.39
CA LEU A 152 17.07 24.01 12.38
C LEU A 152 16.02 24.72 13.25
N SER A 153 14.86 24.10 13.42
CA SER A 153 13.93 24.39 14.51
C SER A 153 13.45 23.06 15.12
N PRO A 154 13.41 22.93 16.45
CA PRO A 154 13.07 21.69 17.12
C PRO A 154 11.56 21.61 17.37
N THR A 155 11.01 20.39 17.34
CA THR A 155 9.98 19.82 18.25
C THR A 155 9.01 18.89 17.51
N SER A 156 8.45 17.95 18.28
CA SER A 156 7.55 16.85 17.97
C SER A 156 8.21 15.56 17.46
N ARG A 157 8.33 14.60 18.39
CA ARG A 157 8.64 13.20 18.13
C ARG A 157 7.43 12.57 17.44
N SER A 158 7.60 12.14 16.20
CA SER A 158 6.73 11.18 15.51
C SER A 158 7.63 10.24 14.71
N LYS A 159 7.27 8.95 14.66
CA LYS A 159 8.09 7.88 14.06
C LYS A 159 8.48 8.28 12.64
N LYS A 160 9.77 8.53 12.41
CA LYS A 160 10.30 8.98 11.13
C LYS A 160 10.18 7.83 10.12
N LEU A 161 9.47 8.08 9.02
CA LEU A 161 9.61 7.32 7.78
C LEU A 161 11.10 7.31 7.37
N PRO A 162 11.64 6.24 6.73
CA PRO A 162 12.98 6.30 6.17
C PRO A 162 13.05 7.47 5.17
N GLN A 163 13.85 8.48 5.50
CA GLN A 163 14.08 9.62 4.62
C GLN A 163 14.73 9.11 3.33
N GLY A 164 14.03 9.19 2.20
CA GLY A 164 14.61 8.94 0.88
C GLY A 164 13.76 8.13 -0.10
N ARG A 165 12.67 7.49 0.33
CA ARG A 165 11.84 6.71 -0.60
C ARG A 165 10.84 7.62 -1.32
N ALA A 166 11.05 7.85 -2.61
CA ALA A 166 10.10 8.56 -3.47
C ALA A 166 8.83 7.70 -3.63
N ILE A 167 7.77 8.05 -2.91
CA ILE A 167 6.46 7.42 -3.08
C ILE A 167 5.96 7.79 -4.48
N PRO A 168 5.55 6.81 -5.32
CA PRO A 168 4.94 7.12 -6.61
C PRO A 168 3.79 8.10 -6.40
N PRO A 169 3.57 9.12 -7.25
CA PRO A 169 2.42 9.99 -7.09
C PRO A 169 1.17 9.13 -7.25
N MET A 170 0.54 8.80 -6.13
CA MET A 170 -0.65 7.99 -6.04
C MET A 170 -1.84 8.86 -6.45
N GLY A 171 -2.85 8.24 -7.08
CA GLY A 171 -4.11 8.92 -7.34
C GLY A 171 -4.85 9.24 -6.04
N PRO A 172 -6.07 9.82 -6.13
CA PRO A 172 -6.93 9.95 -4.97
C PRO A 172 -7.09 8.61 -4.26
N GLU A 173 -6.93 8.60 -2.94
CA GLU A 173 -7.12 7.39 -2.14
C GLU A 173 -8.60 6.98 -2.20
N THR A 174 -8.86 5.68 -2.39
CA THR A 174 -10.21 5.12 -2.32
C THR A 174 -10.17 3.90 -1.44
N LYS A 175 -10.62 4.05 -0.19
CA LYS A 175 -10.82 2.92 0.73
C LYS A 175 -12.16 2.26 0.39
N VAL A 176 -12.17 0.94 0.28
CA VAL A 176 -13.38 0.14 0.05
C VAL A 176 -13.39 -0.98 1.08
N TYR A 177 -14.48 -1.13 1.81
CA TYR A 177 -14.64 -2.21 2.79
C TYR A 177 -15.45 -3.34 2.20
N VAL A 178 -15.00 -4.56 2.48
CA VAL A 178 -15.77 -5.78 2.25
C VAL A 178 -16.02 -6.41 3.60
N VAL A 179 -17.29 -6.56 3.97
CA VAL A 179 -17.69 -6.93 5.33
C VAL A 179 -18.53 -8.20 5.29
N TRP A 180 -18.03 -9.25 5.94
CA TRP A 180 -18.82 -10.45 6.18
C TRP A 180 -19.72 -10.26 7.41
N VAL A 181 -21.02 -10.48 7.26
CA VAL A 181 -22.00 -10.28 8.33
C VAL A 181 -22.87 -11.51 8.55
N GLU A 182 -22.87 -12.02 9.77
CA GLU A 182 -23.64 -13.22 10.13
C GLU A 182 -25.14 -12.95 10.30
N ARG A 183 -25.54 -11.74 10.74
CA ARG A 183 -26.93 -11.32 10.84
C ARG A 183 -27.16 -10.05 10.03
N TYR A 184 -28.07 -10.12 9.07
CA TYR A 184 -28.31 -9.03 8.11
C TYR A 184 -28.72 -7.70 8.76
N ASP A 185 -29.48 -7.74 9.85
CA ASP A 185 -29.97 -6.54 10.55
C ASP A 185 -28.85 -5.75 11.24
N ASP A 186 -27.74 -6.40 11.60
CA ASP A 186 -26.62 -5.74 12.28
C ASP A 186 -25.89 -4.74 11.37
N ILE A 187 -26.13 -4.79 10.05
CA ILE A 187 -25.56 -3.85 9.08
C ILE A 187 -25.91 -2.39 9.43
N GLU A 188 -27.08 -2.12 10.01
CA GLU A 188 -27.49 -0.76 10.39
C GLU A 188 -26.67 -0.17 11.54
N ASN A 189 -26.01 -1.03 12.32
CA ASN A 189 -25.17 -0.61 13.45
C ASN A 189 -23.67 -0.81 13.16
N PHE A 190 -23.28 -0.94 11.89
CA PHE A 190 -21.89 -1.15 11.52
C PHE A 190 -21.01 0.08 11.86
N PRO A 191 -19.95 -0.05 12.70
CA PRO A 191 -19.13 1.06 13.17
C PRO A 191 -18.08 1.47 12.12
N LEU A 192 -18.53 2.05 11.00
CA LEU A 192 -17.65 2.44 9.90
C LEU A 192 -16.62 3.52 10.31
N SER A 193 -17.03 4.52 11.09
CA SER A 193 -16.16 5.61 11.55
C SER A 193 -14.92 5.10 12.28
N ASP A 194 -15.15 4.15 13.19
CA ASP A 194 -14.12 3.60 14.06
C ASP A 194 -13.15 2.75 13.24
N LEU A 195 -13.67 1.93 12.33
CA LEU A 195 -12.85 1.09 11.45
C LEU A 195 -12.00 1.89 10.45
N VAL A 196 -12.49 3.04 9.97
CA VAL A 196 -11.71 3.93 9.09
C VAL A 196 -10.44 4.44 9.78
N SER A 197 -10.52 4.70 11.08
CA SER A 197 -9.35 5.13 11.87
C SER A 197 -8.32 4.01 12.07
N GLU A 198 -8.75 2.75 12.06
CA GLU A 198 -7.91 1.58 12.33
C GLU A 198 -7.27 0.97 11.06
N THR A 199 -7.68 1.39 9.87
CA THR A 199 -7.14 0.88 8.59
C THR A 199 -6.46 1.98 7.77
N SER A 200 -5.40 2.56 8.34
CA SER A 200 -4.51 3.50 7.66
C SER A 200 -3.71 2.78 6.55
N THR A 201 -3.50 3.44 5.42
CA THR A 201 -2.70 2.91 4.29
C THR A 201 -1.31 3.55 4.21
N GLY A 202 -1.03 4.54 5.06
CA GLY A 202 0.16 5.38 5.02
C GLY A 202 0.11 6.47 3.96
N VAL A 203 -0.92 6.51 3.11
CA VAL A 203 -1.07 7.53 2.06
C VAL A 203 -1.65 8.83 2.64
N GLU A 204 -2.50 8.72 3.68
CA GLU A 204 -3.21 9.86 4.29
C GLU A 204 -2.30 10.92 4.94
N THR A 205 -1.05 10.58 5.28
CA THR A 205 -0.10 11.51 5.90
C THR A 205 0.70 12.34 4.89
N THR A 206 0.72 11.96 3.61
CA THR A 206 1.59 12.59 2.59
C THR A 206 1.01 13.86 1.95
N THR A 207 -0.26 14.17 2.20
CA THR A 207 -0.97 15.32 1.60
C THR A 207 -1.12 16.51 2.55
N ASN A 208 -0.57 16.44 3.77
CA ASN A 208 -0.73 17.51 4.79
C ASN A 208 0.29 18.65 4.65
N SER A 209 0.77 18.95 3.44
CA SER A 209 1.48 20.20 3.17
C SER A 209 0.46 21.33 2.95
N SER A 210 0.09 21.99 4.05
CA SER A 210 -0.37 23.38 4.14
C SER A 210 -1.21 23.89 2.96
N THR A 211 -2.52 23.62 2.96
CA THR A 211 -3.65 24.44 2.43
C THR A 211 -4.84 23.57 2.00
N SER A 212 -5.41 22.75 2.90
CA SER A 212 -6.80 22.32 2.74
C SER A 212 -7.33 21.72 4.04
N LEU A 213 -8.24 22.44 4.71
CA LEU A 213 -9.02 21.94 5.84
C LEU A 213 -10.23 21.09 5.37
N ARG A 214 -10.21 20.50 4.16
CA ARG A 214 -11.39 19.83 3.57
C ARG A 214 -11.05 18.64 2.67
N SER A 215 -10.23 17.70 3.12
CA SER A 215 -10.05 16.40 2.43
C SER A 215 -10.41 15.18 3.30
N ALA A 216 -11.26 15.35 4.31
CA ALA A 216 -11.98 14.20 4.86
C ALA A 216 -13.09 13.87 3.87
N THR A 217 -12.94 12.78 3.10
CA THR A 217 -14.09 12.16 2.44
C THR A 217 -15.15 11.95 3.53
N PRO A 218 -16.35 12.55 3.42
CA PRO A 218 -17.36 12.37 4.44
C PRO A 218 -17.63 10.86 4.57
N GLU A 219 -17.79 10.36 5.80
CA GLU A 219 -17.96 8.92 6.10
C GLU A 219 -19.04 8.25 5.23
N LYS A 220 -20.05 9.04 4.82
CA LYS A 220 -21.14 8.65 3.92
C LYS A 220 -20.70 8.29 2.49
N GLU A 221 -19.45 8.51 2.12
CA GLU A 221 -18.91 8.27 0.77
C GLU A 221 -17.94 7.09 0.68
N VAL A 222 -17.59 6.45 1.81
CA VAL A 222 -16.73 5.26 1.81
C VAL A 222 -17.56 4.05 1.37
N PRO A 223 -17.24 3.40 0.23
CA PRO A 223 -18.02 2.27 -0.25
C PRO A 223 -17.85 1.03 0.63
N VAL A 224 -18.96 0.41 0.99
CA VAL A 224 -18.99 -0.82 1.80
C VAL A 224 -19.82 -1.89 1.10
N ILE A 225 -19.21 -3.06 0.89
CA ILE A 225 -19.86 -4.24 0.32
C ILE A 225 -20.07 -5.25 1.45
N PHE A 226 -21.32 -5.39 1.90
CA PHE A 226 -21.69 -6.39 2.90
C PHE A 226 -22.05 -7.71 2.21
N ILE A 227 -21.56 -8.81 2.78
CA ILE A 227 -21.81 -10.17 2.32
C ILE A 227 -22.47 -10.92 3.47
N HIS A 228 -23.68 -11.41 3.21
CA HIS A 228 -24.47 -12.17 4.17
C HIS A 228 -24.75 -13.58 3.64
N PRO A 229 -24.24 -14.65 4.29
CA PRO A 229 -24.52 -16.02 3.90
C PRO A 229 -25.98 -16.39 4.18
N LEU A 230 -26.61 -17.07 3.23
CA LEU A 230 -27.97 -17.60 3.36
C LEU A 230 -27.94 -19.11 3.63
N ASN A 231 -28.99 -19.62 4.26
CA ASN A 231 -29.16 -21.06 4.54
C ASN A 231 -29.19 -21.93 3.27
N THR A 232 -29.42 -21.33 2.10
CA THR A 232 -29.37 -21.99 0.79
C THR A 232 -27.96 -22.24 0.27
N GLY A 233 -26.92 -21.72 0.94
CA GLY A 233 -25.54 -21.74 0.46
C GLY A 233 -25.21 -20.64 -0.56
N LEU A 234 -26.16 -19.73 -0.82
CA LEU A 234 -25.98 -18.51 -1.60
C LEU A 234 -25.63 -17.32 -0.67
N PHE A 235 -25.24 -16.19 -1.26
CA PHE A 235 -24.83 -15.01 -0.51
C PHE A 235 -25.65 -13.80 -0.95
N ARG A 236 -26.26 -13.11 0.02
CA ARG A 236 -26.92 -11.82 -0.19
C ARG A 236 -25.91 -10.71 -0.05
N VAL A 237 -25.87 -9.83 -1.04
CA VAL A 237 -24.97 -8.68 -1.10
C VAL A 237 -25.76 -7.41 -0.80
N LYS A 238 -25.21 -6.53 0.04
CA LYS A 238 -25.71 -5.16 0.26
C LYS A 238 -24.58 -4.17 -0.02
N VAL A 239 -24.83 -3.14 -0.83
CA VAL A 239 -23.82 -2.16 -1.21
C VAL A 239 -24.20 -0.79 -0.67
N GLN A 240 -23.33 -0.17 0.13
CA GLN A 240 -23.53 1.14 0.74
C GLN A 240 -22.39 2.12 0.36
N GLY A 241 -22.63 3.42 0.53
CA GLY A 241 -21.63 4.47 0.25
C GLY A 241 -21.42 4.80 -1.24
N ALA A 242 -22.02 4.02 -2.15
CA ALA A 242 -22.03 4.27 -3.59
C ALA A 242 -23.30 5.04 -4.05
N THR A 243 -23.82 5.94 -3.22
CA THR A 243 -25.09 6.63 -3.45
C THR A 243 -24.93 7.83 -4.37
N GLY A 244 -25.14 7.60 -5.67
CA GLY A 244 -25.22 8.63 -6.70
C GLY A 244 -25.54 8.00 -8.05
N LYS A 245 -26.32 8.66 -8.92
CA LYS A 245 -26.67 8.16 -10.27
C LYS A 245 -25.44 7.79 -11.12
N PHE A 246 -24.31 8.41 -10.79
CA PHE A 246 -23.02 8.22 -11.44
C PHE A 246 -22.11 7.22 -10.71
N ASN A 247 -22.43 6.81 -9.48
CA ASN A 247 -21.60 5.98 -8.60
C ASN A 247 -22.03 4.51 -8.60
N MET A 248 -23.03 4.13 -9.40
CA MET A 248 -23.41 2.73 -9.58
C MET A 248 -22.30 2.00 -10.33
N VAL A 249 -21.70 1.03 -9.66
CA VAL A 249 -20.61 0.24 -10.19
C VAL A 249 -21.04 -1.22 -10.29
N ILE A 250 -21.19 -1.71 -11.51
CA ILE A 250 -21.54 -3.10 -11.83
C ILE A 250 -20.20 -3.88 -11.89
N PRO A 251 -20.09 -5.10 -11.31
CA PRO A 251 -21.11 -6.14 -11.34
C PRO A 251 -22.05 -6.31 -10.12
N LEU A 252 -21.64 -6.00 -8.88
CA LEU A 252 -22.53 -6.20 -7.74
C LEU A 252 -23.56 -5.06 -7.63
N VAL A 253 -24.82 -5.41 -7.34
CA VAL A 253 -25.91 -4.46 -7.09
C VAL A 253 -26.48 -4.72 -5.70
N ASP A 254 -27.02 -3.68 -5.06
CA ASP A 254 -27.67 -3.82 -3.76
C ASP A 254 -28.81 -4.84 -3.78
N GLY A 255 -28.83 -5.73 -2.78
CA GLY A 255 -29.79 -6.82 -2.67
C GLY A 255 -29.50 -8.04 -3.54
N MET A 256 -28.44 -8.03 -4.37
CA MET A 256 -28.14 -9.14 -5.28
C MET A 256 -27.80 -10.43 -4.52
N ILE A 257 -28.24 -11.56 -5.08
CA ILE A 257 -27.86 -12.90 -4.60
C ILE A 257 -26.79 -13.48 -5.51
N ALA A 258 -25.65 -13.86 -4.94
CA ALA A 258 -24.52 -14.44 -5.66
C ALA A 258 -24.24 -15.87 -5.21
N SER A 259 -23.74 -16.70 -6.12
CA SER A 259 -23.26 -18.04 -5.81
C SER A 259 -21.86 -17.99 -5.20
N ARG A 260 -21.54 -19.00 -4.40
CA ARG A 260 -20.22 -19.24 -3.80
C ARG A 260 -19.06 -19.04 -4.77
N ARG A 261 -19.14 -19.65 -5.96
CA ARG A 261 -18.05 -19.63 -6.96
C ARG A 261 -17.88 -18.27 -7.64
N ALA A 262 -18.97 -17.52 -7.78
CA ALA A 262 -18.93 -16.21 -8.45
C ALA A 262 -18.58 -15.07 -7.48
N LEU A 263 -18.83 -15.23 -6.18
CA LEU A 263 -18.76 -14.15 -5.20
C LEU A 263 -17.41 -13.42 -5.17
N GLY A 264 -16.29 -14.15 -5.06
CA GLY A 264 -14.96 -13.54 -5.03
C GLY A 264 -14.64 -12.72 -6.28
N PHE A 265 -15.00 -13.24 -7.46
CA PHE A 265 -14.84 -12.54 -8.73
C PHE A 265 -15.71 -11.28 -8.81
N LEU A 266 -16.98 -11.37 -8.43
CA LEU A 266 -17.91 -10.25 -8.46
C LEU A 266 -17.48 -9.13 -7.49
N VAL A 267 -17.04 -9.49 -6.28
CA VAL A 267 -16.50 -8.53 -5.31
C VAL A 267 -15.26 -7.85 -5.86
N ARG A 268 -14.26 -8.62 -6.34
CA ARG A 268 -13.06 -8.07 -6.98
C ARG A 268 -13.38 -7.04 -8.06
N GLN A 269 -14.21 -7.42 -9.03
CA GLN A 269 -14.55 -6.55 -10.16
C GLN A 269 -15.29 -5.30 -9.71
N THR A 270 -16.17 -5.42 -8.71
CA THR A 270 -16.88 -4.27 -8.15
C THR A 270 -15.91 -3.31 -7.47
N VAL A 271 -15.00 -3.81 -6.63
CA VAL A 271 -13.99 -2.98 -5.97
C VAL A 271 -13.08 -2.28 -6.98
N ILE A 272 -12.59 -3.01 -7.99
CA ILE A 272 -11.76 -2.43 -9.07
C ILE A 272 -12.50 -1.29 -9.77
N ASN A 273 -13.77 -1.51 -10.13
CA ASN A 273 -14.54 -0.51 -10.84
C ASN A 273 -14.88 0.70 -9.92
N ILE A 274 -15.10 0.50 -8.62
CA ILE A 274 -15.27 1.58 -7.63
C ILE A 274 -14.02 2.46 -7.60
N CYS A 275 -12.85 1.84 -7.44
CA CYS A 275 -11.58 2.56 -7.40
C CYS A 275 -11.30 3.29 -8.73
N ARG A 276 -11.58 2.66 -9.87
CA ARG A 276 -11.46 3.30 -11.20
C ARG A 276 -12.39 4.52 -11.33
N ARG A 277 -13.63 4.40 -10.87
CA ARG A 277 -14.64 5.46 -10.94
C ARG A 277 -14.23 6.67 -10.08
N LYS A 278 -13.90 6.43 -8.81
CA LYS A 278 -13.43 7.48 -7.88
C LYS A 278 -12.17 8.17 -8.40
N ARG A 279 -11.27 7.41 -9.04
CA ARG A 279 -10.08 7.97 -9.69
C ARG A 279 -10.41 8.87 -10.87
N LEU A 280 -11.42 8.54 -11.68
CA LEU A 280 -11.87 9.36 -12.81
C LEU A 280 -12.67 10.60 -12.40
N GLU A 281 -13.28 10.59 -11.21
CA GLU A 281 -14.00 11.74 -10.64
C GLU A 281 -13.07 12.81 -10.08
N SER A 282 -11.80 12.48 -9.85
CA SER A 282 -10.82 13.42 -9.31
C SER A 282 -10.21 14.27 -10.42
N ASP A 283 -10.40 15.59 -10.34
CA ASP A 283 -9.83 16.56 -11.29
C ASP A 283 -8.29 16.55 -11.32
N SER A 284 -7.64 16.07 -10.26
CA SER A 284 -6.17 15.96 -10.18
C SER A 284 -5.64 14.68 -10.82
N TYR A 285 -6.51 13.74 -11.21
CA TYR A 285 -6.09 12.49 -11.80
C TYR A 285 -5.67 12.66 -13.26
N ASN A 286 -4.42 12.28 -13.54
CA ASN A 286 -3.90 12.16 -14.90
C ASN A 286 -3.68 10.68 -15.24
N PRO A 287 -4.25 10.17 -16.34
CA PRO A 287 -4.04 8.80 -16.78
C PRO A 287 -2.55 8.46 -16.97
N PRO A 288 -2.12 7.20 -16.78
CA PRO A 288 -0.71 6.81 -16.86
C PRO A 288 -0.03 7.19 -18.17
N HIS A 289 -0.73 7.10 -19.30
CA HIS A 289 -0.19 7.47 -20.61
C HIS A 289 0.07 8.98 -20.73
N VAL A 290 -0.80 9.83 -20.15
CA VAL A 290 -0.62 11.30 -20.10
C VAL A 290 0.57 11.65 -19.22
N ARG A 291 0.65 11.06 -18.03
CA ARG A 291 1.78 11.25 -17.11
C ARG A 291 3.10 10.81 -17.74
N ARG A 292 3.11 9.67 -18.44
CA ARG A 292 4.27 9.18 -19.18
C ARG A 292 4.68 10.17 -20.28
N LYS A 293 3.73 10.68 -21.07
CA LYS A 293 4.00 11.69 -22.10
C LYS A 293 4.64 12.95 -21.49
N GLN A 294 4.08 13.46 -20.38
CA GLN A 294 4.64 14.62 -19.70
C GLN A 294 6.06 14.35 -19.21
N LYS A 295 6.31 13.19 -18.58
CA LYS A 295 7.65 12.82 -18.13
C LYS A 295 8.66 12.66 -19.26
N ILE A 296 8.25 12.12 -20.41
CA ILE A 296 9.10 12.07 -21.60
C ILE A 296 9.44 13.50 -22.07
N ALA A 297 8.46 14.40 -22.13
CA ALA A 297 8.71 15.80 -22.48
C ALA A 297 9.64 16.49 -21.48
N ASP A 298 9.47 16.23 -20.18
CA ASP A 298 10.34 16.75 -19.12
C ASP A 298 11.79 16.27 -19.32
N ILE A 299 12.00 14.98 -19.62
CA ILE A 299 13.33 14.40 -19.91
C ILE A 299 13.93 15.07 -21.14
N VAL A 300 13.18 15.16 -22.24
CA VAL A 300 13.65 15.79 -23.48
C VAL A 300 14.06 17.23 -23.25
N ASN A 301 13.27 18.01 -22.49
CA ASN A 301 13.58 19.40 -22.19
C ASN A 301 14.77 19.55 -21.24
N LYS A 302 14.85 18.72 -20.20
CA LYS A 302 15.92 18.77 -19.19
C LYS A 302 17.27 18.41 -19.79
N TYR A 303 17.31 17.38 -20.64
CA TYR A 303 18.55 16.85 -21.23
C TYR A 303 18.72 17.28 -22.69
N ARG A 304 18.03 18.34 -23.13
CA ARG A 304 18.16 18.86 -24.49
C ARG A 304 19.58 19.38 -24.71
N ASN A 305 20.37 18.66 -25.49
CA ASN A 305 21.66 19.13 -25.95
C ASN A 305 21.47 20.01 -27.21
N LYS A 306 22.20 21.13 -27.27
CA LYS A 306 22.20 22.05 -28.42
C LYS A 306 23.38 21.82 -29.37
N GLN A 307 24.29 20.90 -29.04
CA GLN A 307 25.43 20.54 -29.88
C GLN A 307 24.99 20.03 -31.25
N LEU A 308 25.82 20.28 -32.26
CA LEU A 308 25.66 19.65 -33.57
C LEU A 308 26.02 18.16 -33.46
N GLU A 309 25.43 17.34 -34.33
CA GLU A 309 25.65 15.90 -34.36
C GLU A 309 27.15 15.49 -34.32
N PRO A 310 28.07 16.13 -35.08
CA PRO A 310 29.50 15.80 -35.01
C PRO A 310 30.14 16.14 -33.65
N GLU A 311 29.72 17.23 -33.01
CA GLU A 311 30.23 17.65 -31.69
C GLU A 311 29.76 16.69 -30.60
N PHE A 312 28.51 16.23 -30.69
CA PHE A 312 27.97 15.22 -29.81
C PHE A 312 28.78 13.92 -29.89
N TYR A 313 29.00 13.38 -31.10
CA TYR A 313 29.81 12.16 -31.26
C TYR A 313 31.25 12.35 -30.77
N THR A 314 31.85 13.50 -31.04
CA THR A 314 33.20 13.80 -30.55
C THR A 314 33.24 13.74 -29.02
N SER A 315 32.32 14.43 -28.33
CA SER A 315 32.25 14.40 -26.85
C SER A 315 31.98 13.01 -26.27
N LEU A 316 31.13 12.20 -26.92
CA LEU A 316 30.76 10.87 -26.45
C LEU A 316 31.96 9.91 -26.42
N PHE A 317 32.87 10.03 -27.40
CA PHE A 317 34.03 9.15 -27.53
C PHE A 317 35.33 9.75 -26.98
N GLN A 318 35.32 11.00 -26.54
CA GLN A 318 36.52 11.68 -26.03
C GLN A 318 37.00 11.08 -24.69
N GLU A 319 36.09 10.61 -23.83
CA GLU A 319 36.45 9.95 -22.55
C GLU A 319 36.97 8.51 -22.73
N VAL A 320 36.64 7.85 -23.84
CA VAL A 320 37.05 6.45 -24.09
C VAL A 320 38.52 6.37 -24.53
N GLY A 321 39.06 7.45 -25.12
CA GLY A 321 40.42 7.48 -25.66
C GLY A 321 41.54 7.87 -24.69
N LEU A 322 41.23 8.36 -23.48
CA LEU A 322 42.21 8.94 -22.55
C LEU A 322 42.50 8.09 -21.31
N LYS A 323 41.96 6.88 -21.20
CA LYS A 323 42.54 5.86 -20.30
C LYS A 323 43.80 5.33 -20.94
N ASN A 324 44.86 6.14 -20.86
CA ASN A 324 46.22 5.74 -21.17
C ASN A 324 46.52 4.42 -20.46
N CYS A 325 46.70 3.36 -21.25
CA CYS A 325 47.56 2.25 -20.88
C CYS A 325 48.96 2.85 -20.65
N ASN A 326 49.25 3.28 -19.42
CA ASN A 326 50.63 3.49 -19.03
C ASN A 326 51.28 2.09 -18.89
N PRO A 327 52.40 1.83 -19.59
CA PRO A 327 53.11 0.55 -19.55
C PRO A 327 53.79 0.27 -18.20
#